data_AF-A0A924AC33-F1
#
_entry.id   AF-A0A924AC33-F1
#
_cell.length_a   1.000
_cell.length_b   1.000
_cell.length_c   1.000
_cell.angle_alpha   90.00
_cell.angle_beta   90.00
_cell.angle_gamma   90.00
#
_symmetry.space_group_name_H-M   'P 1'
#
loop_
_entity.id
_entity.type
_entity.pdbx_description
1 polymer ?
#
loop_
_entity_poly.entity_id
_entity_poly.type
_entity_poly.pdbx_seq_one_letter_code
_entity_poly.pdbx_strand_id
1 'polypeptide(L)'
;MKICLLKRRIIISASRHFYSSQQNLKAFLSLFFVLLSASVFAQQITVNGKVVSGDTVLSGVTVNVKNAATTTQTNDEGNFSINAPANGTLVFTYVGYTSQ
;
A
#
# COMPACT_ATOMS: atom_id res chain seq x y z
N MET A 1 -19.46 -8.66 -62.36
CA MET A 1 -19.75 -8.86 -60.92
C MET A 1 -18.56 -9.56 -60.21
N LYS A 2 -17.39 -8.91 -60.06
CA LYS A 2 -16.21 -9.51 -59.36
C LYS A 2 -15.35 -8.53 -58.53
N ILE A 3 -15.74 -7.25 -58.39
CA ILE A 3 -14.91 -6.22 -57.76
C ILE A 3 -15.20 -6.00 -56.26
N CYS A 4 -16.24 -6.61 -55.69
CA CYS A 4 -16.72 -6.30 -54.32
C CYS A 4 -15.92 -6.95 -53.17
N LEU A 5 -15.17 -8.04 -53.41
CA LEU A 5 -14.59 -8.83 -52.30
C LEU A 5 -13.16 -8.44 -51.88
N LEU A 6 -12.37 -7.79 -52.75
CA LEU A 6 -10.96 -7.51 -52.44
C LEU A 6 -10.75 -6.30 -51.52
N LYS A 7 -11.66 -5.32 -51.54
CA LYS A 7 -11.55 -4.09 -50.70
C LYS A 7 -11.71 -4.37 -49.20
N ARG A 8 -12.39 -5.46 -48.82
CA ARG A 8 -12.67 -5.77 -47.40
C ARG A 8 -11.46 -6.32 -46.65
N ARG A 9 -10.48 -6.95 -47.32
CA ARG A 9 -9.25 -7.47 -46.70
C ARG A 9 -8.19 -6.40 -46.45
N ILE A 10 -8.11 -5.37 -47.30
CA ILE A 10 -7.09 -4.32 -47.21
C ILE A 10 -7.35 -3.39 -46.01
N ILE A 11 -8.62 -3.08 -45.72
CA ILE A 11 -9.01 -2.21 -44.59
C ILE A 11 -8.71 -2.88 -43.23
N ILE A 12 -8.81 -4.21 -43.13
CA ILE A 12 -8.54 -4.98 -41.88
C ILE A 12 -7.03 -5.21 -41.66
N SER A 13 -6.22 -5.18 -42.72
CA SER A 13 -4.75 -5.34 -42.66
C SER A 13 -4.03 -4.03 -42.34
N ALA A 14 -4.45 -2.92 -42.96
CA ALA A 14 -3.86 -1.59 -42.74
C ALA A 14 -4.12 -1.03 -41.33
N SER A 15 -5.21 -1.47 -40.70
CA SER A 15 -5.56 -1.10 -39.31
C SER A 15 -4.75 -1.88 -38.26
N ARG A 16 -4.24 -3.08 -38.55
CA ARG A 16 -3.37 -3.84 -37.61
C ARG A 16 -2.01 -3.18 -37.38
N HIS A 17 -1.44 -2.56 -38.41
CA HIS A 17 -0.08 -1.99 -38.33
C HIS A 17 -0.05 -0.68 -37.55
N PHE A 18 -1.06 0.19 -37.72
CA PHE A 18 -1.22 1.44 -36.96
C PHE A 18 -1.73 1.20 -35.53
N TYR A 19 -2.47 0.11 -35.32
CA TYR A 19 -2.88 -0.34 -33.99
C TYR A 19 -1.69 -0.85 -33.16
N SER A 20 -0.66 -1.47 -33.75
CA SER A 20 0.50 -2.02 -33.02
C SER A 20 1.34 -0.95 -32.28
N SER A 21 1.53 0.23 -32.88
CA SER A 21 2.21 1.35 -32.22
C SER A 21 1.35 1.98 -31.12
N GLN A 22 0.02 1.87 -31.25
CA GLN A 22 -0.97 2.31 -30.24
C GLN A 22 -1.19 1.27 -29.13
N GLN A 23 -0.89 -0.01 -29.36
CA GLN A 23 -0.97 -1.07 -28.35
C GLN A 23 0.08 -0.89 -27.26
N ASN A 24 1.32 -0.55 -27.65
CA ASN A 24 2.41 -0.38 -26.71
C ASN A 24 2.16 0.80 -25.76
N LEU A 25 1.66 1.93 -26.26
CA LEU A 25 1.33 3.10 -25.44
C LEU A 25 0.15 2.83 -24.48
N LYS A 26 -0.91 2.16 -24.96
CA LYS A 26 -2.05 1.78 -24.12
C LYS A 26 -1.68 0.72 -23.08
N ALA A 27 -0.83 -0.23 -23.43
CA ALA A 27 -0.29 -1.22 -22.51
C ALA A 27 0.60 -0.56 -21.44
N PHE A 28 1.44 0.40 -21.82
CA PHE A 28 2.27 1.16 -20.89
C PHE A 28 1.43 2.01 -19.94
N LEU A 29 0.38 2.67 -20.44
CA LEU A 29 -0.54 3.47 -19.65
C LEU A 29 -1.38 2.59 -18.71
N SER A 30 -1.82 1.42 -19.17
CA SER A 30 -2.50 0.41 -18.33
C SER A 30 -1.58 -0.13 -17.23
N LEU A 31 -0.32 -0.42 -17.57
CA LEU A 31 0.67 -0.89 -16.60
C LEU A 31 0.98 0.18 -15.55
N PHE A 32 1.11 1.44 -15.98
CA PHE A 32 1.28 2.58 -15.09
C PHE A 32 0.10 2.72 -14.12
N PHE A 33 -1.14 2.54 -14.59
CA PHE A 33 -2.33 2.61 -13.74
C PHE A 33 -2.42 1.46 -12.72
N VAL A 34 -1.97 0.26 -13.09
CA VAL A 34 -1.89 -0.90 -12.18
C VAL A 34 -0.79 -0.71 -11.13
N LEU A 35 0.34 -0.12 -11.51
CA LEU A 35 1.42 0.21 -10.57
C LEU A 35 0.99 1.30 -9.58
N LEU A 36 0.24 2.29 -10.05
CA LEU A 36 -0.33 3.33 -9.20
C LEU A 36 -1.33 2.78 -8.18
N SER A 37 -2.22 1.85 -8.56
CA SER A 37 -3.19 1.27 -7.62
C SER A 37 -2.54 0.41 -6.54
N ALA A 38 -1.43 -0.26 -6.84
CA ALA A 38 -0.65 -1.00 -5.84
C ALA A 38 -0.05 -0.10 -4.75
N SER A 39 0.27 1.16 -5.07
CA SER A 39 0.85 2.12 -4.12
C SER A 39 -0.13 2.59 -3.04
N VAL A 40 -1.44 2.58 -3.33
CA VAL A 40 -2.50 3.01 -2.40
C VAL A 40 -2.63 2.05 -1.21
N PHE A 41 -2.35 0.77 -1.40
CA PHE A 41 -2.41 -0.24 -0.34
C PHE A 41 -1.25 -0.14 0.68
N ALA A 42 -0.25 0.71 0.44
CA ALA A 42 0.92 0.90 1.32
C ALA A 42 0.85 2.18 2.18
N GLN A 43 -0.36 2.71 2.47
CA GLN A 43 -0.50 3.88 3.33
C GLN A 43 -0.04 3.59 4.77
N GLN A 44 1.01 4.31 5.17
CA GLN A 44 1.52 4.32 6.53
C GLN A 44 0.90 5.51 7.28
N ILE A 45 0.27 5.24 8.42
CA ILE A 45 -0.31 6.24 9.31
C ILE A 45 0.56 6.40 10.55
N THR A 46 0.64 7.60 11.09
CA THR A 46 1.27 7.85 12.38
C THR A 46 0.22 7.68 13.47
N VAL A 47 0.44 6.73 14.38
CA VAL A 47 -0.40 6.47 15.53
C VAL A 47 0.28 7.06 16.76
N ASN A 48 -0.44 7.95 17.44
CA ASN A 48 0.03 8.63 18.62
C ASN A 48 -0.88 8.26 19.78
N GLY A 49 -0.33 8.09 20.97
CA GLY A 49 -1.13 7.76 22.14
C GLY A 49 -0.33 7.83 23.43
N LYS A 50 -1.01 7.51 24.53
CA LYS A 50 -0.43 7.44 25.87
C LYS A 50 -0.74 6.07 26.48
N VAL A 51 0.26 5.45 27.09
CA VAL A 51 0.10 4.17 27.79
C VAL A 51 -0.04 4.42 29.29
N VAL A 52 -1.14 3.95 29.85
CA VAL A 52 -1.47 4.06 31.27
C VAL A 52 -1.97 2.73 31.80
N SER A 53 -1.70 2.44 33.07
CA SER A 53 -2.23 1.29 33.80
C SER A 53 -2.94 1.81 35.05
N GLY A 54 -4.27 1.81 35.01
CA GLY A 54 -5.08 2.52 36.00
C GLY A 54 -4.72 4.02 36.01
N ASP A 55 -4.33 4.53 37.18
CA ASP A 55 -3.94 5.94 37.37
C ASP A 55 -2.44 6.20 37.13
N THR A 56 -1.66 5.16 36.83
CA THR A 56 -0.19 5.27 36.67
C THR A 56 0.20 5.32 35.20
N VAL A 57 1.08 6.24 34.88
CA VAL A 57 1.69 6.36 33.55
C VAL A 57 2.84 5.37 33.42
N LEU A 58 2.90 4.66 32.29
CA LEU A 58 3.96 3.68 32.06
C LEU A 58 4.99 4.19 31.04
N SER A 59 6.20 4.45 31.52
CA SER A 59 7.38 4.76 30.70
C SER A 59 8.17 3.49 30.36
N GLY A 60 8.85 3.48 29.21
CA GLY A 60 9.64 2.32 28.77
C GLY A 60 8.81 1.12 28.28
N VAL A 61 7.53 1.33 27.96
CA VAL A 61 6.71 0.30 27.29
C VAL A 61 7.16 0.19 25.85
N THR A 62 7.47 -1.03 25.42
CA THR A 62 7.81 -1.33 24.03
C THR A 62 6.54 -1.43 23.20
N VAL A 63 6.42 -0.60 22.18
CA VAL A 63 5.30 -0.60 21.23
C VAL A 63 5.82 -1.07 19.88
N ASN A 64 5.33 -2.21 19.40
CA ASN A 64 5.78 -2.80 18.14
C ASN A 64 4.62 -2.98 17.16
N VAL A 65 4.88 -2.82 15.87
CA VAL A 65 3.89 -3.18 14.83
C VAL A 65 3.99 -4.67 14.55
N LYS A 66 2.87 -5.40 14.65
CA LYS A 66 2.83 -6.84 14.38
C LYS A 66 3.31 -7.15 12.97
N ASN A 67 4.23 -8.12 12.85
CA ASN A 67 4.88 -8.53 11.59
C ASN A 67 5.73 -7.44 10.91
N ALA A 68 6.09 -6.37 11.61
CA ALA A 68 7.01 -5.35 11.12
C ALA A 68 8.16 -5.13 12.11
N ALA A 69 9.27 -4.58 11.60
CA ALA A 69 10.44 -4.20 12.39
C ALA A 69 10.32 -2.79 13.00
N THR A 70 9.17 -2.14 12.85
CA THR A 70 8.93 -0.81 13.40
C THR A 70 8.57 -0.92 14.87
N THR A 71 9.46 -0.46 15.73
CA THR A 71 9.29 -0.44 17.19
C THR A 71 9.53 0.97 17.73
N THR A 72 8.80 1.36 18.75
CA THR A 72 9.05 2.58 19.53
C THR A 72 8.93 2.27 21.03
N GLN A 73 9.35 3.19 21.88
CA GLN A 73 9.16 3.10 23.33
C GLN A 73 8.41 4.33 23.85
N THR A 74 7.62 4.14 24.91
CA THR A 74 6.96 5.25 25.59
C THR A 74 7.97 6.11 26.36
N ASN A 75 7.77 7.43 26.33
CA ASN A 75 8.59 8.38 27.10
C ASN A 75 8.19 8.43 28.59
N ASP A 76 8.81 9.32 29.37
CA ASP A 76 8.55 9.48 30.81
C ASP A 76 7.09 9.86 31.14
N GLU A 77 6.40 10.49 30.19
CA GLU A 77 4.98 10.82 30.27
C GLU A 77 4.07 9.73 29.68
N GLY A 78 4.63 8.58 29.29
CA GLY A 78 3.90 7.44 28.71
C GLY A 78 3.43 7.66 27.28
N ASN A 79 3.82 8.76 26.64
CA ASN A 79 3.45 9.08 25.27
C ASN A 79 4.29 8.27 24.27
N PHE A 80 3.69 7.86 23.16
CA PHE A 80 4.35 7.22 22.04
C PHE A 80 3.87 7.78 20.70
N SER A 81 4.72 7.66 19.69
CA SER A 81 4.39 7.92 18.29
C SER A 81 5.05 6.85 17.44
N ILE A 82 4.26 6.16 16.62
CA ILE A 82 4.74 5.07 15.78
C ILE A 82 4.06 5.11 14.42
N ASN A 83 4.84 4.82 13.38
CA ASN A 83 4.32 4.66 12.04
C ASN A 83 3.88 3.22 11.81
N ALA A 84 2.60 3.02 11.49
CA ALA A 84 1.99 1.71 11.29
C ALA A 84 1.12 1.71 10.03
N PRO A 85 0.93 0.57 9.35
CA PRO A 85 -0.09 0.46 8.31
C PRO A 85 -1.48 0.69 8.91
N ALA A 86 -2.42 1.23 8.14
CA ALA A 86 -3.78 1.53 8.63
C ALA A 86 -4.52 0.31 9.22
N ASN A 87 -4.19 -0.89 8.72
CA ASN A 87 -4.76 -2.17 9.18
C ASN A 87 -3.80 -2.92 10.13
N GLY A 88 -2.75 -2.25 10.61
CA GLY A 88 -1.73 -2.84 11.46
C GLY A 88 -2.23 -3.07 12.88
N THR A 89 -1.77 -4.16 13.50
CA THR A 89 -1.97 -4.40 14.94
C THR A 89 -0.73 -3.89 15.69
N LEU A 90 -0.93 -3.07 16.71
CA LEU A 90 0.13 -2.68 17.64
C LEU A 90 0.19 -3.68 18.79
N VAL A 91 1.40 -4.05 19.19
CA VAL A 91 1.67 -4.95 20.30
C VAL A 91 2.47 -4.18 21.35
N PHE A 92 1.93 -4.13 22.56
CA PHE A 92 2.52 -3.46 23.71
C PHE A 92 3.15 -4.50 24.63
N THR A 93 4.42 -4.33 24.96
CA THR A 93 5.16 -5.23 25.86
C THR A 93 5.90 -4.44 26.92
N TYR A 94 5.76 -4.88 28.17
CA TYR A 94 6.41 -4.29 29.32
C TYR A 94 6.80 -5.38 30.32
N VAL A 95 7.89 -5.17 31.05
CA VAL A 95 8.44 -6.19 31.95
C VAL A 95 7.43 -6.48 33.07
N GLY A 96 7.07 -7.75 33.24
CA GLY A 96 6.11 -8.19 34.24
C GLY A 96 4.64 -8.07 33.83
N TYR A 97 4.34 -7.67 32.59
CA TYR A 97 2.98 -7.59 32.05
C TYR A 97 2.80 -8.57 30.90
N THR A 98 1.58 -9.06 30.72
CA THR A 98 1.19 -9.82 29.53
C THR A 98 1.10 -8.88 28.35
N SER A 99 1.75 -9.23 27.22
CA SER A 99 1.66 -8.45 25.98
C SER A 99 0.21 -8.26 25.55
N GLN A 100 -0.13 -7.04 25.11
CA GLN A 100 -1.45 -6.64 24.61
C GLN A 100 -1.38 -6.23 23.15
#